data_AF-A0A7C3EX90-F1
#
_entry.id   AF-A0A7C3EX90-F1
#
_cell.length_a   1.000
_cell.length_b   1.000
_cell.length_c   1.000
_cell.angle_alpha   90.00
_cell.angle_beta   90.00
_cell.angle_gamma   90.00
#
_symmetry.space_group_name_H-M   'P 1'
#
loop_
_entity.id
_entity.type
_entity.pdbx_description
1 polymer ?
#
loop_
_entity_poly.entity_id
_entity_poly.type
_entity_poly.pdbx_seq_one_letter_code
_entity_poly.pdbx_strand_id
1 'polypeptide(L)'
;ILTTGYASLAAGRISADQKGIEELFQLYRDFYRDAPFVRVVAQPPHTKHTWGNNTCFIHPTIDLRTGRFIVISALDNLVKGAAGQAIQNMNLMLGLAEKTGLEAPAVYP
;
A
#
# COMPACT_ATOMS: atom_id res chain seq x y z
N ILE A 1 4.66 -6.47 -9.05
CA ILE A 1 3.24 -6.79 -9.32
C ILE A 1 2.35 -5.57 -9.06
N LEU A 2 1.29 -5.39 -9.86
CA LEU A 2 0.23 -4.39 -9.66
C LEU A 2 -1.07 -5.15 -9.38
N THR A 3 -1.88 -4.66 -8.43
CA THR A 3 -3.15 -5.30 -8.08
C THR A 3 -4.22 -4.24 -7.85
N THR A 4 -5.42 -4.49 -8.36
CA THR A 4 -6.60 -3.66 -8.13
C THR A 4 -7.67 -4.48 -7.41
N GLY A 5 -8.07 -4.02 -6.23
CA GLY A 5 -9.20 -4.55 -5.47
C GLY A 5 -10.42 -3.66 -5.64
N TYR A 6 -11.61 -4.26 -5.66
CA TYR A 6 -12.87 -3.55 -5.75
C TYR A 6 -13.82 -4.03 -4.66
N ALA A 7 -14.55 -3.10 -4.04
CA ALA A 7 -15.59 -3.43 -3.08
C ALA A 7 -16.72 -2.38 -3.07
N SER A 8 -17.81 -2.71 -2.39
CA SER A 8 -18.90 -1.78 -2.13
C SER A 8 -18.63 -0.98 -0.86
N LEU A 9 -18.99 0.30 -0.85
CA LEU A 9 -18.95 1.11 0.37
C LEU A 9 -20.00 0.61 1.37
N ALA A 10 -19.61 0.51 2.64
CA ALA A 10 -20.55 0.23 3.71
C ALA A 10 -21.51 1.42 3.89
N ALA A 11 -22.81 1.14 3.89
CA ALA A 11 -23.84 2.18 3.97
C ALA A 11 -23.63 3.09 5.19
N GLY A 12 -23.66 4.41 4.96
CA GLY A 12 -23.54 5.43 6.01
C GLY A 12 -22.16 5.58 6.66
N ARG A 13 -21.12 4.90 6.15
CA ARG A 13 -19.75 5.01 6.70
C ARG A 13 -18.89 6.07 6.00
N ILE A 14 -18.86 6.02 4.67
CA ILE A 14 -18.08 6.93 3.81
C ILE A 14 -18.98 7.36 2.66
N SER A 15 -19.04 8.66 2.36
CA SER A 15 -19.80 9.21 1.25
C SER A 15 -19.12 8.93 -0.10
N ALA A 16 -19.91 8.80 -1.17
CA ALA A 16 -19.39 8.67 -2.53
C ALA A 16 -19.19 10.05 -3.17
N ASP A 17 -18.35 10.88 -2.54
CA ASP A 17 -18.01 12.24 -2.97
C ASP A 17 -16.53 12.54 -2.69
N GLN A 18 -16.10 13.76 -3.00
CA GLN A 18 -14.71 14.18 -2.79
C GLN A 18 -14.28 14.08 -1.32
N LYS A 19 -15.17 14.43 -0.39
CA LYS A 19 -14.94 14.33 1.05
C LYS A 19 -14.72 12.88 1.48
N GLY A 20 -15.51 11.96 0.95
CA GLY A 20 -15.35 10.53 1.23
C GLY A 20 -14.05 9.95 0.70
N ILE A 21 -13.53 10.44 -0.44
CA ILE A 21 -12.18 10.07 -0.92
C ILE A 21 -11.11 10.51 0.08
N GLU A 22 -11.21 11.73 0.61
CA GLU A 22 -10.27 12.26 1.60
C GLU A 22 -10.34 11.50 2.93
N GLU A 23 -11.54 11.21 3.42
CA GLU A 23 -11.77 10.39 4.61
C GLU A 23 -11.19 8.97 4.44
N LEU A 24 -11.42 8.34 3.28
CA LEU A 24 -10.88 7.03 2.95
C LEU A 24 -9.34 7.04 2.87
N PHE A 25 -8.77 8.08 2.26
CA PHE A 25 -7.33 8.25 2.19
C PHE A 25 -6.71 8.39 3.58
N GLN A 26 -7.34 9.18 4.46
CA GLN A 26 -6.89 9.36 5.84
C GLN A 26 -7.04 8.06 6.64
N LEU A 27 -8.14 7.32 6.47
CA LEU A 27 -8.34 6.01 7.11
C LEU A 27 -7.19 5.04 6.79
N TYR A 28 -6.79 4.96 5.52
CA TYR A 28 -5.65 4.12 5.10
C TYR A 28 -4.33 4.62 5.69
N ARG A 29 -4.11 5.93 5.73
CA ARG A 29 -2.90 6.52 6.33
C ARG A 29 -2.81 6.21 7.81
N ASP A 30 -3.91 6.33 8.53
CA ASP A 30 -3.97 6.06 9.97
C ASP A 30 -3.76 4.57 10.26
N PHE A 31 -4.37 3.70 9.46
CA PHE A 31 -4.21 2.25 9.60
C PHE A 31 -2.75 1.80 9.37
N TYR A 32 -2.09 2.32 8.33
CA TYR A 32 -0.72 1.96 7.98
C TYR A 32 0.36 2.86 8.59
N ARG A 33 0.01 3.74 9.54
CA ARG A 33 0.93 4.76 10.07
C ARG A 33 2.23 4.19 10.63
N ASP A 34 2.15 3.01 11.24
CA ASP A 34 3.27 2.34 11.90
C ASP A 34 3.86 1.21 11.03
N ALA A 35 3.36 1.01 9.80
CA ALA A 35 3.85 0.00 8.89
C ALA A 35 5.04 0.55 8.07
N PRO A 36 6.30 0.14 8.37
CA PRO A 36 7.49 0.81 7.83
C PRO A 36 7.62 0.70 6.31
N PHE A 37 7.02 -0.33 5.72
CA PHE A 37 7.12 -0.68 4.30
C PHE A 37 5.84 -0.41 3.50
N VAL A 38 4.82 0.24 4.09
CA VAL A 38 3.59 0.61 3.36
C VAL A 38 3.58 2.13 3.16
N ARG A 39 3.20 2.55 1.94
CA ARG A 39 3.07 3.97 1.59
C ARG A 39 1.73 4.21 0.93
N VAL A 40 0.89 5.00 1.58
CA VAL A 40 -0.38 5.46 1.01
C VAL A 40 -0.12 6.69 0.14
N VAL A 41 -0.48 6.62 -1.14
CA VAL A 41 -0.11 7.62 -2.16
C VAL A 41 -1.35 8.23 -2.82
N ALA A 42 -1.27 9.54 -3.11
CA ALA A 42 -2.39 10.30 -3.67
C ALA A 42 -2.71 9.96 -5.13
N GLN A 43 -1.79 9.30 -5.84
CA GLN A 43 -1.95 8.89 -7.23
C GLN A 43 -1.72 7.38 -7.39
N PRO A 44 -2.35 6.73 -8.38
CA PRO A 44 -2.11 5.32 -8.68
C PRO A 44 -0.62 5.00 -8.87
N PRO A 45 -0.08 3.99 -8.17
CA PRO A 45 1.34 3.67 -8.28
C PRO A 45 1.67 2.87 -9.54
N HIS A 46 2.90 3.01 -10.05
CA HIS A 46 3.47 2.14 -11.08
C HIS A 46 4.36 1.07 -10.44
N THR A 47 4.41 -0.11 -11.04
CA THR A 47 5.29 -1.22 -10.59
C THR A 47 6.77 -0.84 -10.59
N LYS A 48 7.18 0.08 -11.46
CA LYS A 48 8.56 0.55 -11.52
C LYS A 48 9.00 1.31 -10.26
N HIS A 49 8.06 1.92 -9.53
CA HIS A 49 8.35 2.61 -8.28
C HIS A 49 8.80 1.64 -7.17
N THR A 50 8.57 0.33 -7.33
CA THR A 50 8.87 -0.68 -6.31
C THR A 50 10.12 -1.47 -6.62
N TRP A 51 10.71 -1.32 -7.80
CA TRP A 51 11.74 -2.22 -8.28
C TRP A 51 12.95 -2.29 -7.34
N GLY A 52 13.27 -3.51 -6.89
CA GLY A 52 14.40 -3.76 -6.00
C GLY A 52 14.21 -3.29 -4.55
N ASN A 53 13.01 -2.86 -4.16
CA ASN A 53 12.74 -2.39 -2.80
C ASN A 53 11.65 -3.20 -2.08
N ASN A 54 11.61 -3.06 -0.75
CA ASN A 54 10.65 -3.75 0.09
C ASN A 54 9.34 -2.95 0.30
N THR A 55 9.07 -1.91 -0.49
CA THR A 55 7.93 -1.00 -0.28
C THR A 55 6.69 -1.47 -1.05
N CYS A 56 5.52 -1.39 -0.40
CA CYS A 56 4.22 -1.52 -1.03
C CYS A 56 3.53 -0.14 -1.08
N PHE A 57 3.19 0.32 -2.28
CA PHE A 57 2.39 1.52 -2.48
C PHE A 57 0.91 1.16 -2.56
N ILE A 58 0.06 1.96 -1.93
CA ILE A 58 -1.40 1.78 -1.91
C ILE A 58 -2.08 3.11 -2.25
N HIS A 59 -3.00 3.07 -3.21
CA HIS A 59 -3.86 4.19 -3.59
C HIS A 59 -5.32 3.77 -3.44
N PRO A 60 -5.98 4.14 -2.32
CA PRO A 60 -7.41 3.96 -2.15
C PRO A 60 -8.19 5.12 -2.78
N THR A 61 -9.29 4.82 -3.47
CA THR A 61 -10.15 5.84 -4.11
C THR A 61 -11.59 5.32 -4.28
N ILE A 62 -12.49 6.22 -4.67
CA ILE A 62 -13.91 5.91 -4.94
C ILE A 62 -14.22 6.35 -6.36
N ASP A 63 -14.81 5.46 -7.16
CA ASP A 63 -15.44 5.85 -8.42
C ASP A 63 -16.76 6.58 -8.10
N LEU A 64 -16.75 7.90 -8.21
CA LEU A 64 -17.89 8.77 -7.89
C LEU A 64 -19.13 8.50 -8.76
N ARG A 65 -18.96 7.93 -9.96
CA ARG A 65 -20.09 7.60 -10.84
C ARG A 65 -20.84 6.37 -10.36
N THR A 66 -20.14 5.42 -9.75
CA THR A 66 -20.70 4.12 -9.36
C THR A 66 -20.77 3.92 -7.85
N GLY A 67 -20.17 4.83 -7.06
CA GLY A 67 -19.99 4.67 -5.61
C GLY A 67 -19.10 3.50 -5.24
N ARG A 68 -18.28 2.99 -6.17
CA ARG A 68 -17.46 1.79 -5.95
C ARG A 68 -16.13 2.15 -5.33
N PHE A 69 -15.78 1.43 -4.27
CA PHE A 69 -14.46 1.54 -3.66
C PHE A 69 -13.43 0.75 -4.47
N ILE A 70 -12.28 1.38 -4.71
CA ILE A 70 -11.16 0.86 -5.50
C ILE A 70 -9.88 1.02 -4.68
N VAL A 71 -9.06 -0.03 -4.64
CA VAL A 71 -7.70 0.03 -4.09
C VAL A 71 -6.73 -0.44 -5.15
N ILE A 72 -5.78 0.41 -5.52
CA ILE A 72 -4.69 0.07 -6.42
C ILE A 72 -3.43 -0.08 -5.58
N SER A 73 -2.70 -1.18 -5.73
CA SER A 73 -1.45 -1.41 -5.00
C SER A 73 -0.34 -1.93 -5.91
N ALA A 74 0.89 -1.53 -5.60
CA ALA A 74 2.08 -2.00 -6.30
C ALA A 74 3.16 -2.42 -5.29
N LEU A 75 3.83 -3.53 -5.57
CA LEU A 75 5.00 -4.01 -4.84
C LEU A 75 5.95 -4.78 -5.77
N ASP A 76 7.22 -4.93 -5.41
CA ASP A 76 8.14 -5.83 -6.12
C ASP A 76 7.85 -7.27 -5.71
N ASN A 77 7.55 -8.13 -6.68
CA ASN A 77 7.13 -9.51 -6.41
C ASN A 77 8.25 -10.42 -5.92
N LEU A 78 9.52 -10.09 -6.19
CA LEU A 78 10.67 -10.86 -5.72
C LEU A 78 11.18 -10.35 -4.38
N VAL A 79 11.05 -9.04 -4.13
CA VAL A 79 11.42 -8.44 -2.85
C VAL A 79 10.25 -8.49 -1.88
N LYS A 80 9.37 -7.48 -1.85
CA LYS A 80 8.24 -7.42 -0.91
C LYS A 80 7.24 -8.57 -1.10
N GLY A 81 7.15 -9.14 -2.29
CA GLY A 81 6.27 -10.28 -2.57
C GLY A 81 6.86 -11.65 -2.21
N ALA A 82 8.18 -11.72 -1.91
CA ALA A 82 8.85 -12.98 -1.60
C ALA A 82 10.01 -12.79 -0.61
N ALA A 83 11.24 -12.62 -1.10
CA ALA A 83 12.46 -12.72 -0.28
C ALA A 83 12.56 -11.60 0.76
N GLY A 84 12.22 -10.36 0.40
CA GLY A 84 12.19 -9.22 1.32
C GLY A 84 11.19 -9.42 2.45
N GLN A 85 10.02 -9.99 2.17
CA GLN A 85 9.04 -10.35 3.20
C GLN A 85 9.55 -11.48 4.11
N ALA A 86 10.27 -12.47 3.56
CA ALA A 86 10.87 -13.53 4.36
C ALA A 86 11.92 -12.98 5.34
N ILE A 87 12.78 -12.05 4.89
CA ILE A 87 13.74 -11.35 5.77
C ILE A 87 13.01 -10.49 6.81
N GLN A 88 11.93 -9.80 6.44
CA GLN A 88 11.14 -9.00 7.37
C GLN A 88 10.55 -9.87 8.50
N ASN A 89 10.01 -11.05 8.15
CA ASN A 89 9.52 -12.02 9.13
C ASN A 89 10.66 -12.55 10.00
N MET A 90 11.80 -12.90 9.40
CA MET A 90 12.98 -13.37 10.13
C MET A 90 13.48 -12.33 11.14
N ASN A 91 13.53 -11.05 10.76
CA ASN A 91 13.91 -9.96 11.67
C ASN A 91 13.03 -9.96 12.92
N LEU A 92 11.71 -10.04 12.75
CA LEU A 92 10.76 -10.09 13.86
C LEU A 92 10.96 -11.35 14.72
N MET A 93 11.13 -12.52 14.10
CA MET A 93 11.33 -13.80 14.79
C MET A 93 12.62 -13.82 15.63
N LEU A 94 13.67 -13.14 15.18
CA LEU A 94 14.96 -13.04 15.86
C LEU A 94 15.04 -11.84 16.82
N GLY A 95 13.96 -11.06 16.98
CA GLY A 95 13.95 -9.87 17.83
C GLY A 95 14.78 -8.70 17.29
N LEU A 96 15.11 -8.70 15.99
CA LEU A 96 15.77 -7.60 15.30
C LEU A 96 14.75 -6.51 14.92
N ALA A 97 15.26 -5.31 14.64
CA ALA A 97 14.41 -4.26 14.06
C ALA A 97 13.85 -4.73 12.71
N GLU A 98 12.54 -4.56 12.50
CA GLU A 98 11.82 -5.06 11.30
C GLU A 98 12.48 -4.64 9.98
N LYS A 99 13.07 -3.44 9.93
CA LYS A 99 13.69 -2.87 8.73
C LYS A 99 15.10 -3.37 8.43
N THR A 100 15.71 -4.16 9.33
CA THR A 100 17.11 -4.58 9.21
C THR A 100 17.37 -5.25 7.85
N GLY A 101 18.30 -4.70 7.07
CA GLY A 101 18.67 -5.22 5.74
C GLY A 101 17.67 -4.97 4.61
N LEU A 102 16.64 -4.14 4.82
CA LEU A 102 15.52 -3.95 3.87
C LEU A 102 15.30 -2.49 3.46
N GLU A 103 16.22 -1.58 3.81
CA GLU A 103 16.08 -0.13 3.58
C GLU A 103 16.62 0.35 2.23
N ALA A 104 16.96 -0.58 1.32
CA ALA A 104 17.39 -0.23 -0.02
C ALA A 104 16.28 0.56 -0.75
N PRO A 105 16.60 1.74 -1.32
CA PRO A 105 15.63 2.51 -2.09
C PRO A 105 15.26 1.79 -3.40
N ALA A 106 14.18 2.23 -4.02
CA ALA A 106 13.83 1.76 -5.37
C ALA A 106 14.98 2.04 -6.35
N VAL A 107 15.26 1.10 -7.24
CA VAL A 107 16.08 1.37 -8.41
C VAL A 107 15.20 2.03 -9.47
N TYR A 108 15.63 3.17 -9.98
CA TYR A 108 14.91 3.92 -11.01
C TYR A 108 15.91 4.73 -11.86
N PRO A 109 15.68 4.90 -13.17
CA PRO A 109 14.75 4.19 -14.06
C PRO A 109 15.27 2.83 -14.54
#